data_AF-A0A9Q1H2T5-F1
#
_entry.id   AF-A0A9Q1H2T5-F1
#
_cell.length_a   1.000
_cell.length_b   1.000
_cell.length_c   1.000
_cell.angle_alpha   90.00
_cell.angle_beta   90.00
_cell.angle_gamma   90.00
#
_symmetry.space_group_name_H-M   'P 1'
#
loop_
_entity.id
_entity.type
_entity.pdbx_description
1 polymer ?
#
loop_
_entity_poly.entity_id
_entity_poly.type
_entity_poly.pdbx_seq_one_letter_code
_entity_poly.pdbx_strand_id
1 'polypeptide(L)'
;MMKTEEATPFGIEDTVNSSQRGLTMESIFNDFAAETTAHGIPRIINCRKPLSKVFWLCLVVVALTIFFIQTTILLSNYYAFNTKINLINSEEVHFPAVTVCNLNKMKRSSLVSLIVILSSLCYLVEM
;
A
#
# COMPACT_ATOMS: atom_id res chain seq x y z
N MET A 1 26.28 40.72 59.54
CA MET A 1 27.00 41.77 58.78
C MET A 1 26.95 41.40 57.31
N MET A 2 26.45 42.35 56.53
CA MET A 2 25.95 42.24 55.16
C MET A 2 27.05 42.62 54.17
N LYS A 3 27.11 41.99 53.00
CA LYS A 3 27.75 42.56 51.81
C LYS A 3 26.99 42.07 50.56
N THR A 4 25.98 42.84 50.15
CA THR A 4 25.89 43.68 48.93
C THR A 4 25.82 42.90 47.62
N GLU A 5 24.63 42.98 47.01
CA GLU A 5 24.34 42.72 45.59
C GLU A 5 24.96 43.82 44.72
N GLU A 6 25.54 43.47 43.57
CA GLU A 6 25.51 44.30 42.37
C GLU A 6 25.34 43.45 41.10
N ALA A 7 24.21 43.69 40.45
CA ALA A 7 23.87 43.71 39.03
C ALA A 7 24.69 42.92 38.00
N THR A 8 23.97 42.11 37.23
CA THR A 8 24.32 41.57 35.91
C THR A 8 24.64 42.67 34.88
N PRO A 9 25.51 42.37 33.92
CA PRO A 9 25.20 42.64 32.53
C PRO A 9 25.03 41.33 31.76
N PHE A 10 23.85 41.21 31.16
CA PHE A 10 23.51 40.35 30.04
C PHE A 10 24.50 40.57 28.88
N GLY A 11 25.13 39.50 28.36
CA GLY A 11 26.03 39.61 27.22
C GLY A 11 26.83 38.33 26.90
N ILE A 12 26.16 37.37 26.25
CA ILE A 12 26.67 36.60 25.09
C ILE A 12 28.12 36.12 25.16
N GLU A 13 28.38 34.89 25.65
CA GLU A 13 29.49 34.07 25.12
C GLU A 13 29.31 32.55 25.32
N ASP A 14 28.10 32.01 25.14
CA ASP A 14 27.90 30.54 25.12
C ASP A 14 27.37 29.99 23.78
N THR A 15 27.36 30.81 22.71
CA THR A 15 26.96 30.35 21.36
C THR A 15 28.08 29.67 20.58
N VAL A 16 29.26 29.47 21.15
CA VAL A 16 30.42 28.88 20.44
C VAL A 16 30.99 27.69 21.18
N ASN A 17 30.17 26.67 21.46
CA ASN A 17 30.72 25.30 21.58
C ASN A 17 29.72 24.17 21.26
N SER A 18 28.77 24.41 20.34
CA SER A 18 27.83 23.39 19.88
C SER A 18 28.32 22.55 18.70
N SER A 19 29.56 22.75 18.21
CA SER A 19 30.08 22.07 17.01
C SER A 19 31.28 21.14 17.19
N GLN A 20 31.77 20.88 18.41
CA GLN A 20 32.82 19.88 18.65
C GLN A 20 32.47 18.87 19.76
N ARG A 21 31.30 18.22 19.66
CA ARG A 21 31.22 16.82 20.11
C ARG A 21 31.60 16.00 18.88
N GLY A 22 32.78 15.39 18.86
CA GLY A 22 33.12 14.44 17.80
C GLY A 22 31.98 13.44 17.70
N LEU A 23 31.23 13.47 16.60
CA LEU A 23 30.07 12.62 16.37
C LEU A 23 30.60 11.20 16.10
N THR A 24 30.98 10.52 17.17
CA THR A 24 31.34 9.10 17.09
C THR A 24 30.07 8.35 16.68
N MET A 25 30.18 7.37 15.79
CA MET A 25 29.02 6.55 15.38
C MET A 25 28.25 6.03 16.61
N GLU A 26 28.98 5.74 17.68
CA GLU A 26 28.43 5.34 18.97
C GLU A 26 27.48 6.37 19.60
N SER A 27 27.76 7.68 19.49
CA SER A 27 26.86 8.71 20.03
C SER A 27 25.56 8.79 19.22
N ILE A 28 25.65 8.66 17.90
CA ILE A 28 24.48 8.68 17.00
C ILE A 28 23.58 7.49 17.25
N PHE A 29 24.17 6.29 17.38
CA PHE A 29 23.40 5.08 17.69
C PHE A 29 22.77 5.15 19.08
N ASN A 30 23.46 5.69 20.07
CA ASN A 30 22.89 5.86 21.42
C ASN A 30 21.75 6.87 21.44
N ASP A 31 21.88 8.01 20.76
CA ASP A 31 20.82 9.02 20.65
C ASP A 31 19.61 8.45 19.90
N PHE A 32 19.83 7.77 18.77
CA PHE A 32 18.77 7.11 18.01
C PHE A 32 18.06 6.01 18.81
N ALA A 33 18.83 5.24 19.59
CA ALA A 33 18.35 4.19 20.46
C ALA A 33 17.55 4.72 21.66
N ALA A 34 17.86 5.92 22.14
CA ALA A 34 17.16 6.59 23.22
C ALA A 34 15.84 7.25 22.74
N GLU A 35 15.84 7.83 21.53
CA GLU A 35 14.68 8.49 20.93
C GLU A 35 13.70 7.50 20.27
N THR A 36 14.17 6.32 19.89
CA THR A 36 13.33 5.28 19.29
C THR A 36 12.32 4.73 20.30
N THR A 37 11.03 4.70 19.93
CA THR A 37 9.93 4.15 20.74
C THR A 37 9.96 2.62 20.89
N ALA A 38 11.00 1.95 20.37
CA ALA A 38 11.18 0.51 20.54
C ALA A 38 11.57 0.21 21.99
N HIS A 39 10.57 -0.10 22.81
CA HIS A 39 10.66 -0.38 24.25
C HIS A 39 11.71 -1.45 24.67
N GLY A 40 12.28 -2.22 23.72
CA GLY A 40 13.36 -3.18 23.97
C GLY A 40 14.77 -2.57 23.98
N ILE A 41 14.99 -1.45 23.28
CA ILE A 41 16.32 -0.87 23.08
C ILE A 41 16.91 -0.25 24.38
N PRO A 42 16.13 0.44 25.24
CA PRO A 42 16.63 0.94 26.52
C PRO A 42 17.11 -0.18 27.47
N ARG A 43 16.55 -1.39 27.33
CA ARG A 43 16.95 -2.59 28.09
C ARG A 43 18.30 -3.17 27.63
N ILE A 44 18.71 -2.95 26.38
CA ILE A 44 20.05 -3.30 25.87
C ILE A 44 21.10 -2.39 26.51
N ILE A 45 20.83 -1.08 26.54
CA ILE A 45 21.79 -0.07 26.99
C ILE A 45 22.01 -0.15 28.51
N ASN A 46 20.95 -0.40 29.29
CA ASN A 46 21.02 -0.38 30.75
C ASN A 46 21.50 -1.70 31.40
N CYS A 47 21.78 -2.75 30.63
CA CYS A 47 22.24 -4.04 31.18
C CYS A 47 23.75 -4.04 31.48
N ARG A 48 24.12 -4.19 32.75
CA ARG A 48 25.53 -4.28 33.19
C ARG A 48 26.22 -5.62 32.83
N LYS A 49 25.44 -6.68 32.55
CA LYS A 49 25.96 -8.01 32.19
C LYS A 49 25.97 -8.23 30.66
N PRO A 50 27.09 -8.72 30.07
CA PRO A 50 27.21 -8.90 28.62
C PRO A 50 26.23 -9.95 28.06
N LEU A 51 25.93 -11.01 28.82
CA LEU A 51 24.97 -12.04 28.40
C LEU A 51 23.56 -11.49 28.20
N SER A 52 23.11 -10.59 29.08
CA SER A 52 21.81 -9.94 28.96
C SER A 52 21.75 -9.03 27.73
N LYS A 53 22.85 -8.35 27.39
CA LYS A 53 22.96 -7.55 26.16
C LYS A 53 22.80 -8.41 24.91
N VAL A 54 23.47 -9.55 24.84
CA VAL A 54 23.35 -10.50 23.72
C VAL A 54 21.92 -11.02 23.60
N PHE A 55 21.28 -11.38 24.71
CA PHE A 55 19.89 -11.83 24.70
C PHE A 55 18.94 -10.76 24.11
N TRP A 56 19.05 -9.52 24.56
CA TRP A 56 18.21 -8.43 24.05
C TRP A 56 18.51 -8.09 22.60
N LEU A 57 19.79 -8.15 22.18
CA LEU A 57 20.16 -7.99 20.78
C LEU A 57 19.53 -9.07 19.90
N CYS A 58 19.62 -10.35 20.31
CA CYS A 58 18.97 -11.44 19.59
C CYS A 58 17.47 -11.22 19.46
N LEU A 59 16.81 -10.76 20.53
CA LEU A 59 15.37 -10.48 20.51
C LEU A 59 15.01 -9.38 19.50
N VAL A 60 15.81 -8.31 19.44
CA VAL A 60 15.62 -7.24 18.45
C VAL A 60 15.85 -7.74 17.03
N VAL A 61 16.90 -8.54 16.79
CA VAL A 61 17.18 -9.12 15.47
C VAL A 61 16.03 -10.04 15.02
N VAL A 62 15.52 -10.88 15.90
CA VAL A 62 14.36 -11.74 15.61
C VAL A 62 13.13 -10.90 15.28
N ALA A 63 12.82 -9.88 16.08
CA ALA A 63 11.69 -8.99 15.83
C ALA A 63 11.81 -8.26 14.48
N LEU A 64 12.99 -7.75 14.13
CA LEU A 64 13.25 -7.13 12.83
C LEU A 64 13.09 -8.13 11.68
N THR A 65 13.58 -9.35 11.84
CA THR A 65 13.45 -10.39 10.82
C THR A 65 11.98 -10.70 10.55
N ILE A 66 11.19 -10.90 11.61
CA ILE A 66 9.74 -11.13 11.50
C ILE A 66 9.04 -9.92 10.86
N PHE A 67 9.42 -8.71 11.24
CA PHE A 67 8.88 -7.49 10.65
C PHE A 67 9.11 -7.45 9.14
N PHE A 68 10.33 -7.66 8.65
CA PHE A 68 10.61 -7.68 7.22
C PHE A 68 9.85 -8.78 6.49
N ILE A 69 9.79 -9.99 7.05
CA ILE A 69 8.99 -11.08 6.49
C ILE A 69 7.53 -10.64 6.35
N GLN A 70 6.91 -10.10 7.41
CA GLN A 70 5.54 -9.65 7.36
C GLN A 70 5.32 -8.51 6.37
N THR A 71 6.22 -7.55 6.31
CA THR A 71 6.16 -6.45 5.33
C THR A 71 6.20 -6.99 3.91
N THR A 72 7.07 -7.95 3.60
CA THR A 72 7.13 -8.55 2.26
C THR A 72 5.85 -9.30 1.89
N ILE A 73 5.25 -10.03 2.83
CA ILE A 73 3.98 -10.73 2.62
C ILE A 73 2.85 -9.72 2.37
N LEU A 74 2.76 -8.67 3.19
CA LEU A 74 1.75 -7.63 3.04
C LEU A 74 1.88 -6.92 1.70
N LEU A 75 3.11 -6.58 1.30
CA LEU A 75 3.39 -5.90 0.04
C LEU A 75 3.06 -6.80 -1.16
N SER A 76 3.42 -8.08 -1.10
CA SER A 76 3.06 -9.07 -2.12
C SER A 76 1.53 -9.20 -2.24
N ASN A 77 0.81 -9.24 -1.12
CA ASN A 77 -0.66 -9.31 -1.12
C ASN A 77 -1.30 -8.04 -1.69
N TYR A 78 -0.70 -6.86 -1.45
CA TYR A 78 -1.16 -5.61 -2.01
C TYR A 78 -0.99 -5.58 -3.54
N TYR A 79 0.19 -5.96 -4.06
CA TYR A 79 0.45 -6.02 -5.50
C TYR A 79 -0.22 -7.19 -6.22
N ALA A 80 -0.74 -8.18 -5.50
CA ALA A 80 -1.54 -9.25 -6.07
C ALA A 80 -2.94 -8.77 -6.52
N PHE A 81 -3.30 -7.49 -6.30
CA PHE A 81 -4.60 -6.89 -6.64
C PHE A 81 -5.78 -7.77 -6.21
N ASN A 82 -5.67 -8.40 -5.04
CA ASN A 82 -6.65 -9.38 -4.58
C ASN A 82 -7.95 -8.66 -4.21
N THR A 83 -8.89 -8.58 -5.15
CA THR A 83 -10.19 -7.94 -4.93
C THR A 83 -11.10 -8.88 -4.16
N LYS A 84 -11.59 -8.43 -3.00
CA LYS A 84 -12.61 -9.16 -2.24
C LYS A 84 -13.96 -9.03 -2.96
N ILE A 85 -14.41 -10.09 -3.62
CA ILE A 85 -15.76 -10.16 -4.19
C ILE A 85 -16.71 -10.49 -3.03
N ASN A 86 -17.56 -9.53 -2.66
CA ASN A 86 -18.66 -9.78 -1.74
C ASN A 86 -19.89 -10.18 -2.56
N LEU A 87 -20.32 -11.43 -2.42
CA LEU A 87 -21.56 -11.90 -3.04
C LEU A 87 -22.73 -11.37 -2.21
N ILE A 88 -23.34 -10.30 -2.69
CA ILE A 88 -24.64 -9.84 -2.16
C ILE A 88 -25.72 -10.69 -2.81
N ASN A 89 -26.40 -11.51 -2.02
CA ASN A 89 -27.60 -12.21 -2.44
C ASN A 89 -28.79 -11.25 -2.27
N SER A 90 -29.24 -10.65 -3.38
CA SER A 90 -30.48 -9.87 -3.38
C SER A 90 -31.68 -10.79 -3.48
N GLU A 91 -32.67 -10.63 -2.59
CA GLU A 91 -33.94 -11.39 -2.62
C GLU A 91 -34.83 -10.99 -3.81
N GLU A 92 -34.61 -9.79 -4.38
CA GLU A 92 -35.34 -9.28 -5.54
C GLU A 92 -34.36 -8.94 -6.67
N VAL A 93 -34.53 -9.58 -7.83
CA VAL A 93 -33.70 -9.36 -9.02
C VAL A 93 -34.57 -8.93 -10.19
N HIS A 94 -34.11 -7.90 -10.92
CA HIS A 94 -34.81 -7.46 -12.13
C HIS A 94 -34.78 -8.55 -13.21
N PHE A 95 -35.94 -8.83 -13.79
CA PHE A 95 -36.03 -9.76 -14.90
C PHE A 95 -35.24 -9.23 -16.12
N PRO A 96 -34.37 -10.04 -16.76
CA PRO A 96 -33.52 -9.57 -17.84
C PRO A 96 -34.31 -9.32 -19.13
N ALA A 97 -33.74 -8.53 -20.03
CA ALA A 97 -34.26 -8.43 -21.39
C ALA A 97 -34.09 -9.78 -22.11
N VAL A 98 -35.20 -10.43 -22.46
CA VAL A 98 -35.19 -11.68 -23.23
C VAL A 98 -35.38 -11.33 -24.71
N THR A 99 -34.38 -11.63 -25.53
CA THR A 99 -34.49 -11.50 -26.99
C THR A 99 -34.69 -12.88 -27.60
N VAL A 100 -35.86 -13.10 -28.20
CA VAL A 100 -36.16 -14.33 -28.95
C VAL A 100 -36.00 -14.03 -30.44
N CYS A 101 -35.09 -14.74 -31.10
CA CYS A 101 -34.92 -14.66 -32.54
C CYS A 101 -35.37 -15.96 -33.21
N ASN A 102 -36.06 -15.84 -34.34
CA ASN A 102 -36.33 -16.97 -35.20
C ASN A 102 -35.03 -17.41 -35.89
N LEU A 103 -34.68 -18.70 -35.82
CA LEU A 103 -33.50 -19.26 -36.50
C LEU A 103 -33.60 -19.14 -38.02
N ASN A 104 -34.81 -18.98 -38.54
CA ASN A 104 -35.01 -18.71 -39.95
C ASN A 104 -34.54 -17.29 -40.30
N LYS A 105 -33.37 -17.20 -40.94
CA LYS A 105 -32.73 -15.92 -41.34
C LYS A 105 -33.54 -15.12 -42.35
N MET A 106 -34.39 -15.76 -43.16
CA MET A 106 -35.15 -15.08 -44.22
C MET A 106 -36.55 -15.68 -44.39
N LYS A 107 -37.56 -14.82 -44.54
CA LYS A 107 -38.93 -15.27 -44.84
C LYS A 107 -38.99 -15.80 -46.27
N ARG A 108 -39.60 -16.97 -46.46
CA ARG A 108 -39.79 -17.58 -47.80
C ARG A 108 -40.53 -16.64 -48.76
N SER A 109 -41.52 -15.90 -48.26
CA SER A 109 -42.26 -14.91 -49.05
C SER A 109 -41.37 -13.80 -49.61
N SER A 110 -40.43 -13.29 -48.81
CA SER A 110 -39.45 -12.29 -49.25
C SER A 110 -38.53 -12.83 -50.34
N LEU A 111 -38.10 -14.09 -50.22
CA LEU A 111 -37.26 -14.77 -51.21
C LEU A 111 -38.01 -15.00 -52.52
N VAL A 112 -39.22 -15.54 -52.47
CA VAL A 112 -40.05 -15.79 -53.67
C VAL A 112 -40.38 -14.49 -54.39
N SER A 113 -40.74 -13.43 -53.67
CA SER A 113 -41.02 -12.12 -54.28
C SER A 113 -39.78 -11.57 -55.01
N LEU A 114 -38.60 -11.69 -54.41
CA LEU A 114 -37.35 -11.29 -55.03
C LEU A 114 -37.07 -12.10 -56.31
N ILE A 115 -37.24 -13.42 -56.29
CA ILE A 115 -37.04 -14.28 -57.49
C ILE A 115 -38.00 -13.87 -58.61
N VAL A 116 -39.27 -13.63 -58.30
CA VAL A 116 -40.26 -13.21 -59.32
C VAL A 116 -39.84 -11.89 -59.94
N ILE A 117 -39.49 -10.88 -59.13
CA ILE A 117 -39.03 -9.57 -59.63
C ILE A 117 -37.80 -9.74 -60.52
N LEU A 118 -36.80 -10.51 -60.07
CA LEU A 118 -35.59 -10.77 -60.85
C LEU A 118 -35.90 -11.51 -62.15
N SER A 119 -36.84 -12.47 -62.15
CA SER A 119 -37.24 -13.18 -63.37
C SER A 119 -37.92 -12.25 -64.36
N SER A 120 -38.85 -11.41 -63.92
CA SER A 120 -39.52 -10.42 -64.77
C SER A 120 -38.54 -9.39 -65.32
N LEU A 121 -37.58 -8.94 -64.52
CA LEU A 121 -36.51 -8.04 -64.98
C LEU A 121 -35.61 -8.72 -66.01
N CYS A 122 -35.25 -10.00 -65.81
CA CYS A 122 -34.48 -10.79 -66.77
C CYS A 122 -35.23 -10.86 -68.12
N TYR A 123 -36.52 -11.21 -68.10
CA TYR A 123 -37.36 -11.25 -69.30
C TYR A 123 -37.48 -9.89 -70.01
N LEU A 124 -37.51 -8.78 -69.26
CA LEU A 124 -37.55 -7.42 -69.84
C LEU A 124 -36.22 -6.97 -70.43
N VAL A 125 -35.09 -7.49 -69.96
CA VAL A 125 -33.76 -7.18 -70.49
C VAL A 125 -33.41 -8.07 -71.69
N GLU A 126 -33.98 -9.27 -71.76
CA GLU A 126 -33.79 -10.22 -72.88
C GLU A 126 -34.68 -9.92 -74.10
N MET A 127 -35.68 -9.03 -73.98
CA MET A 127 -36.49 -8.50 -75.09
C MET A 127 -35.92 -7.18 -75.62
#